data_AF-A0A0C2F1K5-F1
#
_entry.id   AF-A0A0C2F1K5-F1
#
_cell.length_a   1.000
_cell.length_b   1.000
_cell.length_c   1.000
_cell.angle_alpha   90.00
_cell.angle_beta   90.00
_cell.angle_gamma   90.00
#
_symmetry.space_group_name_H-M   'P 1'
#
loop_
_entity.id
_entity.type
_entity.pdbx_description
1 polymer ?
#
loop_
_entity_poly.entity_id
_entity_poly.type
_entity_poly.pdbx_seq_one_letter_code
_entity_poly.pdbx_strand_id
1 'polypeptide(L)' 'LESLISALLSVGYDLERECPDQLSLLKDLIRDAFIDVSEPWARKMILLLLELGASGWKLPAEANEYYFQQTTN' A
#
# COMPACT_ATOMS: atom_id res chain seq x y z
N LEU A 1 10.11 -1.02 -0.95
CA LEU A 1 8.65 -0.87 -0.81
C LEU A 1 8.15 0.50 -1.28
N GLU A 2 8.87 1.58 -1.01
CA GLU A 2 8.49 2.94 -1.45
C GLU A 2 8.25 3.05 -2.97
N SER A 3 9.10 2.43 -3.80
CA SER A 3 8.90 2.41 -5.26
C SER A 3 7.61 1.67 -5.67
N LEU A 4 7.21 0.64 -4.91
CA LEU A 4 5.99 -0.11 -5.15
C LEU A 4 4.76 0.74 -4.79
N ILE A 5 4.82 1.46 -3.67
CA ILE A 5 3.79 2.41 -3.23
C ILE A 5 3.62 3.55 -4.24
N SER A 6 4.71 4.17 -4.70
CA SER A 6 4.66 5.22 -5.72
C SER A 6 4.14 4.72 -7.07
N ALA A 7 4.54 3.51 -7.49
CA ALA A 7 4.01 2.90 -8.70
C ALA A 7 2.51 2.67 -8.57
N LEU A 8 2.06 2.13 -7.44
CA LEU A 8 0.65 1.88 -7.14
C LEU A 8 -0.18 3.16 -7.00
N LEU A 9 0.38 4.23 -6.45
CA LEU A 9 -0.27 5.54 -6.44
C LEU A 9 -0.44 6.11 -7.86
N SER A 10 0.54 5.89 -8.72
CA SER A 10 0.54 6.39 -10.10
C SER A 10 -0.39 5.59 -11.01
N VAL A 11 -0.39 4.25 -10.90
CA VAL A 11 -1.10 3.35 -11.82
C VAL A 11 -2.32 2.68 -11.21
N GLY A 12 -2.45 2.62 -9.89
CA GLY A 12 -3.47 1.83 -9.21
C GLY A 12 -4.89 2.27 -9.53
N TYR A 13 -5.11 3.57 -9.76
CA TYR A 13 -6.41 4.10 -10.19
C TYR A 13 -6.80 3.62 -11.60
N ASP A 14 -5.87 3.64 -12.56
CA ASP A 14 -6.10 3.10 -13.90
C ASP A 14 -6.23 1.58 -13.86
N LEU A 15 -5.40 0.89 -13.06
CA LEU A 15 -5.45 -0.56 -12.89
C LEU A 15 -6.79 -1.03 -12.30
N GLU A 16 -7.39 -0.27 -11.38
CA GLU A 16 -8.71 -0.57 -10.81
C GLU A 16 -9.83 -0.51 -11.87
N ARG A 17 -9.68 0.37 -12.86
CA ARG A 17 -10.67 0.58 -13.92
C ARG A 17 -10.48 -0.38 -15.09
N GLU A 18 -9.24 -0.63 -15.48
CA GLU A 18 -8.90 -1.49 -16.61
C GLU A 18 -8.88 -2.97 -16.23
N CYS A 19 -8.40 -3.30 -15.03
CA CYS A 19 -8.13 -4.68 -14.61
C CYS A 19 -8.47 -4.91 -13.11
N PRO A 20 -9.75 -4.89 -12.71
CA PRO A 20 -10.16 -5.07 -11.31
C PRO A 20 -9.74 -6.43 -10.72
N ASP A 21 -9.65 -7.49 -11.54
CA ASP A 21 -9.18 -8.82 -11.11
C ASP A 21 -7.70 -8.83 -10.72
N GLN A 22 -6.84 -8.16 -11.50
CA GLN A 22 -5.41 -8.03 -11.20
C GLN A 22 -5.19 -7.24 -9.90
N LEU A 23 -5.98 -6.19 -9.70
CA LEU A 23 -5.93 -5.40 -8.47
C LEU A 23 -6.37 -6.21 -7.26
N SER A 24 -7.40 -7.05 -7.44
CA SER A 24 -7.90 -7.95 -6.39
C SER A 24 -6.83 -8.98 -6.03
N LEU A 25 -6.14 -9.56 -7.02
CA LEU A 25 -5.00 -10.46 -6.81
C LEU A 25 -3.85 -9.75 -6.06
N LEU A 26 -3.52 -8.52 -6.45
CA LEU A 26 -2.48 -7.76 -5.77
C LEU A 26 -2.84 -7.48 -4.31
N LYS A 27 -4.10 -7.11 -4.02
CA LYS A 27 -4.61 -6.94 -2.65
C LYS A 27 -4.49 -8.25 -1.86
N ASP A 28 -4.73 -9.39 -2.49
CA ASP A 28 -4.57 -10.71 -1.87
C ASP A 28 -3.10 -11.01 -1.54
N LEU A 29 -2.19 -10.79 -2.49
CA LEU A 29 -0.74 -10.95 -2.29
C LEU A 29 -0.18 -10.03 -1.19
N ILE A 30 -0.68 -8.79 -1.10
CA ILE A 30 -0.29 -7.84 -0.04
C ILE A 30 -0.78 -8.33 1.33
N ARG A 31 -1.99 -8.91 1.42
CA ARG A 31 -2.50 -9.52 2.66
C ARG A 31 -1.68 -10.74 3.06
N ASP A 32 -1.32 -11.57 2.10
CA ASP A 32 -0.50 -12.76 2.35
C ASP A 32 0.89 -12.36 2.89
N ALA A 33 1.51 -11.35 2.26
CA ALA A 33 2.76 -10.76 2.74
C ALA A 33 2.63 -10.13 4.14
N PHE A 34 1.46 -9.58 4.52
CA PHE A 34 1.22 -9.06 5.87
C PHE A 34 1.24 -10.15 6.94
N ILE A 35 0.85 -11.37 6.59
CA ILE A 35 0.85 -12.53 7.51
C ILE A 35 2.27 -13.08 7.66
N ASP A 36 3.03 -13.12 6.56
CA ASP A 36 4.39 -13.67 6.54
C ASP A 36 5.43 -12.70 7.13
N VAL A 37 5.20 -11.39 7.05
CA VAL A 37 6.16 -10.39 7.48
C VAL A 37 6.33 -10.37 9.00
N SER A 38 7.59 -10.51 9.45
CA SER A 38 7.95 -10.45 10.86
C SER A 38 8.47 -9.06 11.25
N GLU A 39 9.05 -8.31 10.29
CA GLU A 39 9.56 -6.98 10.57
C GLU A 39 8.46 -5.92 10.78
N PRO A 40 8.51 -5.16 11.90
CA PRO A 40 7.48 -4.17 12.22
C PRO A 40 7.42 -3.00 11.24
N TRP A 41 8.55 -2.62 10.64
CA TRP A 41 8.58 -1.55 9.64
C TRP A 41 7.92 -2.01 8.32
N ALA A 42 8.19 -3.24 7.88
CA ALA A 42 7.62 -3.79 6.65
C ALA A 42 6.12 -4.05 6.83
N ARG A 43 5.72 -4.51 8.02
CA ARG A 43 4.31 -4.63 8.42
C ARG A 43 3.54 -3.32 8.32
N LYS A 44 4.14 -2.21 8.78
CA LYS A 44 3.56 -0.87 8.62
C LYS A 44 3.41 -0.49 7.14
N MET A 45 4.44 -0.68 6.33
CA MET A 45 4.37 -0.31 4.92
C MET A 45 3.37 -1.16 4.11
N ILE A 46 3.20 -2.44 4.46
CA ILE A 46 2.18 -3.31 3.88
C ILE A 46 0.78 -2.87 4.32
N LEU A 47 0.61 -2.43 5.56
CA LEU A 47 -0.65 -1.87 6.05
C LEU A 47 -1.03 -0.59 5.27
N LEU A 48 -0.06 0.30 5.05
CA LEU A 48 -0.24 1.49 4.23
C LEU A 48 -0.74 1.13 2.83
N LEU A 49 -0.13 0.13 2.17
CA LEU A 49 -0.57 -0.35 0.85
C LEU A 49 -2.02 -0.85 0.85
N LEU A 50 -2.43 -1.54 1.92
CA LEU A 50 -3.80 -2.01 2.11
C LEU A 50 -4.79 -0.85 2.23
N GLU A 51 -4.47 0.13 3.06
CA GLU A 51 -5.27 1.34 3.25
C GLU A 51 -5.38 2.13 1.95
N LEU A 52 -4.28 2.24 1.21
CA LEU A 52 -4.21 2.96 -0.07
C LEU A 52 -5.12 2.30 -1.13
N GLY A 53 -5.13 0.97 -1.19
CA GLY A 53 -6.04 0.21 -2.05
C GLY A 53 -7.52 0.27 -1.63
N ALA A 54 -7.82 0.57 -0.36
CA ALA A 54 -9.18 0.77 0.14
C ALA A 54 -9.67 2.21 -0.01
N SER A 55 -8.77 3.19 0.04
CA SER A 55 -9.05 4.62 -0.16
C SER A 55 -9.07 5.05 -1.64
N GLY A 56 -9.01 4.10 -2.58
CA GLY A 56 -9.01 4.37 -4.02
C GLY A 56 -7.73 5.06 -4.50
N TRP A 57 -6.58 4.59 -4.02
CA TRP A 57 -5.25 5.08 -4.38
C TRP A 57 -4.99 6.54 -4.01
N LYS A 58 -5.67 7.00 -2.95
CA LYS A 58 -5.44 8.33 -2.38
C LYS A 58 -4.74 8.17 -1.04
N LEU A 59 -3.54 8.72 -0.93
CA LEU A 59 -2.80 8.77 0.32
C LEU A 59 -3.33 9.95 1.17
N PRO A 60 -4.03 9.72 2.29
CA PRO A 60 -4.42 10.81 3.17
C PRO A 60 -3.18 11.42 3.84
N ALA A 61 -3.20 12.74 4.06
CA ALA A 61 -2.07 13.46 4.66
C ALA A 61 -1.66 12.87 6.03
N GLU A 62 -2.64 12.44 6.83
CA GLU A 62 -2.43 11.78 8.12
C GLU A 62 -1.64 10.46 8.00
N ALA A 63 -1.90 9.65 6.97
CA ALA A 63 -1.14 8.43 6.72
C ALA A 63 0.28 8.75 6.28
N ASN A 64 0.46 9.78 5.44
CA ASN A 64 1.80 10.22 5.06
C ASN A 64 2.63 10.61 6.28
N GLU A 65 2.05 11.33 7.24
CA GLU A 65 2.74 11.67 8.49
C GLU A 65 3.02 10.42 9.35
N TYR A 66 2.03 9.54 9.54
CA TYR A 66 2.19 8.34 10.36
C TYR A 66 3.25 7.36 9.84
N TYR A 67 3.31 7.16 8.52
CA TYR A 67 4.22 6.20 7.88
C TYR A 67 5.58 6.79 7.50
N PHE A 68 5.67 8.08 7.14
CA PHE A 68 6.93 8.70 6.70
C PHE A 68 7.61 9.61 7.74
N GLN A 69 6.90 10.15 8.76
CA GLN A 69 7.59 10.96 9.79
C GLN A 69 8.26 10.16 10.90
N GLN A 70 7.86 8.91 11.13
CA GLN A 70 8.46 8.09 12.21
C GLN A 70 9.87 7.57 11.91
N THR A 71 10.42 7.79 10.70
CA THR A 71 11.82 7.48 10.37
C THR A 71 12.83 8.55 10.81
N THR A 72 12.36 9.68 11.35
CA THR A 72 13.21 10.67 12.03
C THR A 72 13.06 10.50 13.54
N ASN A 73 13.90 9.65 14.13
CA ASN A 73 14.42 9.79 15.51
C ASN A 73 15.62 8.86 15.69
#